data_AF-A0A2M7ACY0-F1
#
_entry.id   AF-A0A2M7ACY0-F1
#
_cell.length_a   1.000
_cell.length_b   1.000
_cell.length_c   1.000
_cell.angle_alpha   90.00
_cell.angle_beta   90.00
_cell.angle_gamma   90.00
#
_symmetry.space_group_name_H-M   'P 1'
#
loop_
_entity.id
_entity.type
_entity.pdbx_description
1 polymer ?
#
loop_
_entity_poly.entity_id
_entity_poly.type
_entity_poly.pdbx_seq_one_letter_code
_entity_poly.pdbx_strand_id
1 'polypeptide(L)'
;AIKGFFLGMVLVFLTNSIQAFWLIFFLFPLMASVLVYAKIDFKGEAMMGDVGSNILGVALGISIAWQFSLYPKLVILLGLILFHIYCEFYSLSELIEKNKVLHFLDRLETKG
;
A
#
# COMPACT_ATOMS: atom_id res chain seq x y z
N ALA A 1 -2.71 -3.56 -4.30
CA ALA A 1 -2.84 -3.12 -2.88
C ALA A 1 -1.72 -3.64 -1.98
N ILE A 2 -1.42 -4.95 -2.02
CA ILE A 2 -0.43 -5.63 -1.17
C ILE A 2 0.95 -4.94 -1.19
N LYS A 3 1.52 -4.66 -2.37
CA LYS A 3 2.81 -3.95 -2.48
C LYS A 3 2.79 -2.57 -1.84
N GLY A 4 1.73 -1.79 -2.12
CA GLY A 4 1.55 -0.45 -1.53
C GLY A 4 1.49 -0.51 -0.01
N PHE A 5 0.79 -1.51 0.53
CA PHE A 5 0.72 -1.77 1.97
C PHE A 5 2.11 -2.02 2.58
N PHE A 6 2.86 -2.99 2.05
CA PHE A 6 4.19 -3.31 2.57
C PHE A 6 5.20 -2.17 2.38
N LEU A 7 5.18 -1.47 1.25
CA LEU A 7 6.02 -0.28 1.04
C LEU A 7 5.73 0.80 2.09
N GLY A 8 4.45 1.08 2.37
CA GLY A 8 4.06 2.01 3.41
C GLY A 8 4.53 1.57 4.81
N MET A 9 4.42 0.28 5.13
CA MET A 9 4.87 -0.26 6.41
C MET A 9 6.39 -0.16 6.58
N VAL A 10 7.17 -0.35 5.50
CA VAL A 10 8.62 -0.11 5.51
C VAL A 10 8.92 1.37 5.78
N LEU A 11 8.20 2.30 5.14
CA LEU A 11 8.38 3.74 5.40
C LEU A 11 8.07 4.11 6.86
N VAL A 12 7.01 3.53 7.44
CA VAL A 12 6.68 3.70 8.86
C VAL A 12 7.80 3.15 9.75
N PHE A 13 8.34 1.96 9.44
CA PHE A 13 9.46 1.36 10.18
C PHE A 13 10.72 2.23 10.15
N LEU A 14 11.04 2.82 9.00
CA LEU A 14 12.23 3.67 8.83
C LEU A 14 12.22 4.95 9.68
N THR A 15 11.07 5.34 10.24
CA THR A 15 10.99 6.44 11.21
C THR A 15 11.76 6.14 12.51
N ASN A 16 12.11 4.88 12.78
CA ASN A 16 12.90 4.43 13.94
C ASN A 16 12.40 4.97 15.29
N SER A 17 11.09 5.14 15.42
CA SER A 17 10.46 5.65 16.64
C SER A 17 9.87 4.51 17.48
N ILE A 18 9.72 4.75 18.79
CA ILE A 18 9.07 3.80 19.70
C ILE A 18 7.62 3.54 19.26
N GLN A 19 6.90 4.58 18.80
CA GLN A 19 5.54 4.43 18.29
C GLN A 19 5.48 3.50 17.07
N ALA A 20 6.44 3.59 16.16
CA ALA A 20 6.49 2.75 14.97
C ALA A 20 6.69 1.27 15.33
N PHE A 21 7.53 0.99 16.33
CA PHE A 21 7.73 -0.36 16.84
C PHE A 21 6.42 -0.97 17.36
N TRP A 22 5.69 -0.23 18.21
CA TRP A 22 4.41 -0.70 18.74
C TRP A 22 3.34 -0.87 17.66
N LEU A 23 3.28 0.04 16.68
CA LEU A 23 2.36 -0.06 15.54
C LEU A 23 2.62 -1.32 14.70
N ILE A 24 3.89 -1.61 14.40
CA ILE A 24 4.27 -2.79 13.62
C ILE A 24 3.99 -4.06 14.40
N PHE A 25 4.29 -4.08 15.69
CA PHE A 25 3.97 -5.20 16.56
C PHE A 25 2.45 -5.46 16.59
N PHE A 26 1.64 -4.40 16.71
CA PHE A 26 0.19 -4.51 16.72
C PHE A 26 -0.39 -4.98 15.38
N LEU A 27 0.17 -4.50 14.26
CA LEU A 27 -0.25 -4.89 12.91
C LEU A 27 0.39 -6.19 12.42
N PHE A 28 1.29 -6.80 13.19
CA PHE A 28 1.99 -8.01 12.81
C PHE A 28 1.06 -9.16 12.36
N PRO A 29 -0.06 -9.47 13.04
CA PRO A 29 -0.97 -10.52 12.58
C PRO A 29 -1.59 -10.22 11.21
N LEU A 30 -1.90 -8.95 10.94
CA LEU A 30 -2.42 -8.51 9.65
C LEU A 30 -1.34 -8.58 8.57
N MET A 31 -0.11 -8.15 8.87
CA MET A 31 1.00 -8.30 7.92
C MET A 31 1.27 -9.77 7.58
N ALA A 32 1.24 -10.65 8.58
CA ALA A 32 1.43 -12.08 8.40
C ALA A 32 0.31 -12.71 7.56
N SER A 33 -0.95 -12.36 7.82
CA SER A 33 -2.09 -12.88 7.04
C SER A 33 -2.03 -12.42 5.58
N VAL A 34 -1.67 -11.16 5.34
CA VAL A 34 -1.51 -10.61 3.98
C VAL A 34 -0.34 -11.25 3.26
N LEU A 35 0.77 -11.56 3.94
CA LEU A 35 1.90 -12.29 3.36
C LEU A 35 1.52 -13.70 2.89
N VAL A 36 0.70 -14.41 3.65
CA VAL A 36 0.17 -15.72 3.26
C VAL A 36 -0.81 -15.58 2.10
N TYR A 37 -1.74 -14.62 2.20
CA TYR A 37 -2.73 -14.33 1.17
C TYR A 37 -2.09 -13.89 -0.16
N ALA A 38 -1.00 -13.13 -0.12
CA ALA A 38 -0.29 -12.64 -1.30
C ALA A 38 0.11 -13.77 -2.25
N LYS A 39 0.43 -14.97 -1.74
CA LYS A 39 0.75 -16.11 -2.60
C LYS A 39 -0.46 -16.57 -3.42
N ILE A 40 -1.66 -16.51 -2.83
CA ILE A 40 -2.91 -16.93 -3.47
C ILE A 40 -3.34 -15.87 -4.48
N ASP A 41 -3.22 -14.58 -4.10
CA ASP A 41 -3.53 -13.43 -4.95
C ASP A 41 -2.62 -13.36 -6.19
N PHE A 42 -1.31 -13.57 -6.00
CA PHE A 42 -0.33 -13.55 -7.11
C PHE A 42 -0.47 -14.73 -8.07
N LYS A 43 -0.98 -15.87 -7.59
CA LYS A 43 -1.34 -17.01 -8.46
C LYS A 43 -2.64 -16.79 -9.24
N GLY A 44 -3.35 -15.69 -8.97
CA GLY A 44 -4.66 -15.41 -9.55
C GLY A 44 -5.78 -16.34 -9.06
N GLU A 45 -5.55 -17.08 -7.97
CA GLU A 45 -6.54 -18.01 -7.40
C GLU A 45 -7.60 -17.26 -6.56
N ALA A 46 -7.26 -16.09 -6.05
CA ALA A 46 -8.16 -15.17 -5.38
C ALA A 46 -7.82 -13.73 -5.78
N MET A 47 -8.77 -12.81 -5.65
CA MET A 47 -8.53 -11.38 -5.81
C MET A 47 -8.81 -10.69 -4.48
N MET A 48 -7.89 -9.83 -4.03
CA MET A 48 -8.02 -9.08 -2.78
C MET A 48 -9.31 -8.24 -2.71
N GLY A 49 -9.80 -7.81 -3.88
CA GLY A 49 -11.02 -7.03 -4.03
C GLY A 49 -10.98 -5.67 -3.32
N ASP A 50 -12.11 -4.98 -3.37
CA ASP A 50 -12.26 -3.64 -2.78
C ASP A 50 -12.24 -3.70 -1.25
N VAL A 51 -12.83 -4.74 -0.65
CA VAL A 51 -12.88 -4.90 0.81
C VAL A 51 -11.46 -5.08 1.38
N GLY A 52 -10.68 -6.01 0.82
CA GLY A 52 -9.32 -6.26 1.30
C GLY A 52 -8.41 -5.05 1.07
N SER A 53 -8.48 -4.44 -0.11
CA SER A 53 -7.66 -3.25 -0.42
C SER A 53 -8.00 -2.04 0.46
N ASN A 54 -9.28 -1.81 0.75
CA ASN A 54 -9.71 -0.74 1.66
C ASN A 54 -9.23 -0.98 3.10
N ILE A 55 -9.32 -2.22 3.61
CA ILE A 55 -8.82 -2.54 4.96
C ILE A 55 -7.32 -2.27 5.06
N LEU A 56 -6.53 -2.66 4.06
CA LEU A 56 -5.10 -2.34 4.02
C LEU A 56 -4.83 -0.85 3.96
N GLY A 57 -5.60 -0.12 3.16
CA GLY A 57 -5.52 1.34 3.06
C GLY A 57 -5.82 2.02 4.40
N VAL A 58 -6.87 1.61 5.10
CA VAL A 58 -7.22 2.13 6.43
C VAL A 58 -6.14 1.82 7.46
N ALA A 59 -5.63 0.59 7.50
CA ALA A 59 -4.56 0.20 8.43
C ALA A 59 -3.30 1.06 8.24
N LEU A 60 -2.89 1.30 6.98
CA LEU A 60 -1.78 2.21 6.68
C LEU A 60 -2.11 3.67 7.02
N GLY A 61 -3.31 4.13 6.65
CA GLY A 61 -3.75 5.50 6.89
C GLY A 61 -3.73 5.86 8.38
N ILE A 62 -4.26 4.97 9.23
CA ILE A 62 -4.20 5.13 10.68
C ILE A 62 -2.76 5.12 11.19
N SER A 63 -1.91 4.22 10.67
CA SER A 63 -0.49 4.17 11.04
C SER A 63 0.21 5.49 10.74
N ILE A 64 -0.02 6.07 9.56
CA ILE A 64 0.55 7.38 9.17
C ILE A 64 -0.04 8.50 10.04
N ALA A 65 -1.35 8.48 10.28
CA ALA A 65 -2.05 9.48 11.08
C ALA A 65 -1.59 9.49 12.54
N TRP A 66 -1.19 8.34 13.08
CA TRP A 66 -0.67 8.22 14.45
C TRP A 66 0.82 8.55 14.53
N GLN A 67 1.60 8.16 13.53
CA GLN A 67 3.06 8.21 13.58
C GLN A 67 3.67 9.57 13.22
N PHE A 68 3.14 10.25 12.21
CA PHE A 68 3.79 11.43 11.65
C PHE A 68 3.36 12.73 12.35
N SER A 69 4.14 13.78 12.20
CA SER A 69 3.74 15.15 12.57
C SER A 69 2.79 15.75 11.52
N LEU A 70 2.33 16.98 11.72
CA LEU A 70 1.33 17.60 10.85
C LEU A 70 1.82 17.81 9.41
N TYR A 71 3.07 18.22 9.22
CA TYR A 71 3.61 18.52 7.89
C TYR A 71 3.65 17.29 6.96
N PRO A 72 4.25 16.13 7.33
CA PRO A 72 4.23 14.96 6.47
C PRO A 72 2.81 14.46 6.16
N LYS A 73 1.88 14.58 7.11
CA LYS A 73 0.46 14.22 6.88
C LYS A 73 -0.16 15.07 5.78
N LEU A 74 0.07 16.39 5.80
CA LEU A 74 -0.45 17.28 4.77
C LEU A 74 0.14 16.96 3.39
N VAL A 75 1.44 16.65 3.31
CA VAL A 75 2.08 16.25 2.05
C VAL A 75 1.47 14.96 1.51
N ILE A 76 1.29 13.94 2.36
CA ILE A 76 0.67 12.67 1.97
C ILE A 76 -0.79 12.88 1.54
N LEU A 77 -1.56 13.68 2.30
CA LEU A 77 -2.95 14.00 1.99
C LEU A 77 -3.08 14.71 0.63
N LEU A 78 -2.26 15.74 0.39
CA LEU A 78 -2.21 16.41 -0.91
C LEU A 78 -1.84 15.44 -2.03
N GLY A 79 -0.84 14.58 -1.81
CA GLY A 79 -0.48 13.54 -2.77
C GLY A 79 -1.64 12.60 -3.08
N LEU A 80 -2.41 12.16 -2.09
CA LEU A 80 -3.58 11.32 -2.26
C LEU A 80 -4.71 12.03 -3.02
N ILE A 81 -4.96 13.31 -2.73
CA ILE A 81 -5.96 14.11 -3.43
C ILE A 81 -5.58 14.24 -4.91
N LEU A 82 -4.34 14.62 -5.19
CA LEU A 82 -3.84 14.75 -6.56
C LEU A 82 -3.86 13.41 -7.30
N PHE A 83 -3.51 12.32 -6.61
CA PHE A 83 -3.60 10.98 -7.16
C PHE A 83 -5.05 10.60 -7.50
N HIS A 84 -6.01 10.91 -6.63
CA HIS A 84 -7.41 10.60 -6.86
C HIS A 84 -7.97 11.38 -8.06
N ILE A 85 -7.69 12.68 -8.12
CA ILE A 85 -8.02 13.54 -9.26
C ILE A 85 -7.41 12.99 -10.55
N TYR A 86 -6.13 12.60 -10.51
CA TYR A 86 -5.48 11.99 -11.67
C TYR A 86 -6.21 10.73 -12.15
N CYS A 87 -6.63 9.87 -11.23
CA CYS A 87 -7.36 8.64 -11.57
C CYS A 87 -8.76 8.89 -12.13
N GLU A 88 -9.39 10.05 -11.85
CA GLU A 88 -10.67 10.42 -12.50
C GLU A 88 -10.48 10.77 -13.98
N PHE A 89 -9.38 11.41 -14.33
CA PHE A 89 -9.12 11.85 -15.71
C PHE A 89 -8.31 10.87 -16.55
N TYR A 90 -7.53 9.99 -15.92
CA TYR A 90 -6.59 9.08 -16.59
C TYR A 90 -6.68 7.65 -16.04
N SER A 91 -6.62 6.67 -16.95
CA SER A 91 -6.55 5.26 -16.57
C SER A 91 -5.16 4.91 -16.02
N LEU A 92 -5.12 4.41 -14.78
CA LEU A 92 -3.91 3.85 -14.18
C LEU A 92 -3.33 2.70 -15.00
N SER A 93 -4.18 1.85 -15.57
CA SER A 93 -3.75 0.71 -16.39
C SER A 93 -2.99 1.18 -17.64
N GLU A 94 -3.48 2.22 -18.31
CA GLU A 94 -2.76 2.80 -19.46
C GLU A 94 -1.41 3.39 -19.06
N LEU A 95 -1.33 4.03 -17.88
CA LEU A 95 -0.07 4.57 -17.36
C LEU A 95 0.94 3.46 -17.08
N ILE A 96 0.48 2.35 -16.50
CA ILE A 96 1.30 1.17 -16.21
C ILE A 96 1.82 0.58 -17.53
N GLU A 97 0.97 0.36 -18.52
CA GLU A 97 1.36 -0.19 -19.83
C GLU A 97 2.38 0.68 -20.59
N LYS A 98 2.22 2.01 -20.52
CA LYS A 98 3.13 2.95 -21.19
C LYS A 98 4.51 3.05 -20.51
N ASN A 99 4.61 2.74 -19.21
CA ASN A 99 5.85 2.87 -18.45
C ASN A 99 6.52 1.52 -18.20
N LYS A 100 7.70 1.32 -18.80
CA LYS A 100 8.47 0.06 -18.70
C LYS A 100 8.75 -0.38 -17.25
N VAL A 101 8.97 0.56 -16.32
CA VAL A 101 9.26 0.25 -14.91
C VAL A 101 8.00 -0.20 -14.18
N LEU A 102 6.89 0.54 -14.36
CA LEU A 102 5.61 0.19 -13.74
C LEU A 102 5.07 -1.12 -14.29
N HIS A 103 5.15 -1.33 -15.60
CA HIS A 103 4.78 -2.59 -16.25
C HIS A 103 5.65 -3.78 -15.79
N PHE A 104 6.94 -3.56 -15.54
CA PHE A 104 7.79 -4.61 -14.95
C PHE A 104 7.35 -4.95 -13.53
N LEU A 105 7.08 -3.94 -12.70
CA LEU A 105 6.59 -4.14 -11.33
C LEU A 105 5.27 -4.88 -11.32
N ASP A 106 4.34 -4.53 -12.20
CA ASP A 106 3.04 -5.19 -12.35
C ASP A 106 3.19 -6.69 -12.65
N ARG A 107 4.05 -7.05 -13.61
CA ARG A 107 4.29 -8.45 -13.98
C ARG A 107 4.95 -9.33 -12.92
N LEU A 108 5.57 -8.76 -11.89
CA LEU A 108 6.15 -9.53 -10.79
C LEU A 108 5.07 -10.31 -10.02
N GLU A 109 3.82 -9.87 -10.04
CA GLU A 109 2.71 -10.57 -9.37
C GLU A 109 2.25 -11.77 -10.20
N THR A 110 2.17 -11.62 -11.52
CA THR A 110 1.67 -12.66 -12.45
C THR A 110 2.60 -13.85 -12.71
N LYS A 111 3.81 -13.89 -12.13
CA LYS A 111 4.81 -14.96 -12.36
C LYS A 111 4.87 -16.02 -11.24
N GLY A 112 3.89 -16.03 -10.33
CA GLY A 112 3.81 -16.98 -9.21
C GLY A 112 3.16 -18.31 -9.54
#